data_AF-A0A401G8Y4-F1
#
_entry.id   AF-A0A401G8Y4-F1
#
_cell.length_a   1.000
_cell.length_b   1.000
_cell.length_c   1.000
_cell.angle_alpha   90.00
_cell.angle_beta   90.00
_cell.angle_gamma   90.00
#
_symmetry.space_group_name_H-M   'P 1'
#
loop_
_entity.id
_entity.type
_entity.pdbx_description
1 polymer ?
#
loop_
_entity_poly.entity_id
_entity_poly.type
_entity_poly.pdbx_seq_one_letter_code
_entity_poly.pdbx_strand_id
1 'polypeptide(L)'
;MDEDRHHVSQKELGFRKPEIFNGSDRLKLREFINQCKNYMAENSHVYQEDNQKIAFVLSHMQGGTAGSWAQSFIEMKLTDDNFLSYGDWKEFITDVNKAFSDENIEETARTLLRNIKQGTRTVDDYIAEFRLLESKAKLEDAGNIEYFKWGLNDPLRQRIYGMESIPRHLTSGMSTPHDLTTNGDLLRSSSEELLRRHEEKADLPIVPTT
;
A
#
# COMPACT_ATOMS: atom_id res chain seq x y z
N MET A 1 -9.89 -53.16 10.75
CA MET A 1 -9.84 -51.74 11.15
C MET A 1 -8.44 -51.30 10.83
N ASP A 2 -8.21 -50.72 9.66
CA ASP A 2 -6.93 -50.08 9.33
C ASP A 2 -7.27 -48.96 8.34
N GLU A 3 -7.57 -47.78 8.88
CA GLU A 3 -7.61 -46.56 8.09
C GLU A 3 -6.19 -46.03 8.01
N ASP A 4 -5.52 -46.33 6.89
CA ASP A 4 -4.34 -45.63 6.42
C ASP A 4 -4.66 -44.13 6.29
N ARG A 5 -4.45 -43.38 7.38
CA ARG A 5 -4.40 -41.92 7.35
C ARG A 5 -3.10 -41.51 6.66
N HIS A 6 -3.15 -41.47 5.34
CA HIS A 6 -2.18 -40.74 4.53
C HIS A 6 -2.16 -39.28 5.00
N HIS A 7 -1.13 -38.90 5.75
CA HIS A 7 -0.78 -37.50 5.97
C HIS A 7 -0.30 -36.94 4.64
N VAL A 8 -1.23 -36.37 3.86
CA VAL A 8 -0.89 -35.67 2.62
C VAL A 8 -0.13 -34.41 3.01
N SER A 9 1.20 -34.40 2.87
CA SER A 9 1.98 -33.16 2.94
C SER A 9 1.47 -32.22 1.85
N GLN A 10 0.75 -31.19 2.25
CA GLN A 10 0.25 -30.17 1.34
C GLN A 10 1.43 -29.33 0.85
N LYS A 11 1.74 -29.45 -0.43
CA LYS A 11 2.85 -28.75 -1.07
C LYS A 11 2.41 -27.37 -1.54
N GLU A 12 3.29 -26.39 -1.38
CA GLU A 12 3.11 -25.05 -1.96
C GLU A 12 3.05 -25.11 -3.50
N LEU A 13 2.20 -24.26 -4.05
CA LEU A 13 2.15 -23.91 -5.46
C LEU A 13 3.37 -23.02 -5.79
N GLY A 14 3.90 -23.16 -7.01
CA GLY A 14 5.15 -22.52 -7.45
C GLY A 14 5.06 -21.02 -7.74
N PHE A 15 4.39 -20.25 -6.87
CA PHE A 15 4.31 -18.81 -6.96
C PHE A 15 5.61 -18.13 -6.54
N ARG A 16 5.79 -16.86 -6.94
CA ARG A 16 6.97 -16.09 -6.54
C ARG A 16 6.88 -15.79 -5.04
N LYS A 17 7.94 -16.14 -4.32
CA LYS A 17 8.06 -15.84 -2.89
C LYS A 17 8.26 -14.34 -2.66
N PRO A 18 7.85 -13.82 -1.49
CA PRO A 18 8.12 -12.45 -1.09
C PRO A 18 9.62 -12.15 -1.07
N GLU A 19 9.97 -10.90 -1.33
CA GLU A 19 11.34 -10.43 -1.12
C GLU A 19 11.70 -10.41 0.37
N ILE A 20 13.00 -10.59 0.66
CA ILE A 20 13.52 -10.52 2.03
C ILE A 20 13.35 -9.10 2.57
N PHE A 21 12.84 -8.99 3.79
CA PHE A 21 12.79 -7.74 4.53
C PHE A 21 13.91 -7.67 5.57
N ASN A 22 14.80 -6.69 5.44
CA ASN A 22 15.94 -6.47 6.34
C ASN A 22 15.71 -5.41 7.43
N GLY A 23 14.54 -4.75 7.42
CA GLY A 23 14.19 -3.73 8.39
C GLY A 23 14.82 -2.35 8.18
N SER A 24 15.59 -2.12 7.09
CA SER A 24 16.25 -0.82 6.86
C SER A 24 15.34 0.23 6.22
N ASP A 25 14.37 -0.19 5.43
CA ASP A 25 13.43 0.70 4.73
C ASP A 25 12.01 0.49 5.24
N ARG A 26 11.54 1.43 6.06
CA ARG A 26 10.20 1.38 6.67
C ARG A 26 9.08 1.47 5.65
N LEU A 27 9.31 2.08 4.48
CA LEU A 27 8.31 2.19 3.41
C LEU A 27 8.06 0.84 2.74
N LYS A 28 9.05 -0.05 2.74
CA LYS A 28 8.95 -1.42 2.19
C LYS A 28 8.20 -2.39 3.09
N LEU A 29 7.96 -2.06 4.37
CA LEU A 29 7.25 -2.96 5.29
C LEU A 29 5.86 -3.34 4.76
N ARG A 30 5.10 -2.36 4.26
CA ARG A 30 3.75 -2.60 3.73
C ARG A 30 3.77 -3.49 2.51
N GLU A 31 4.72 -3.25 1.61
CA GLU A 31 4.91 -4.07 0.41
C GLU A 31 5.24 -5.51 0.79
N PHE A 32 6.20 -5.70 1.70
CA PHE A 32 6.57 -7.00 2.24
C PHE A 32 5.38 -7.76 2.84
N ILE A 33 4.61 -7.12 3.75
CA ILE A 33 3.43 -7.75 4.36
C ILE A 33 2.40 -8.15 3.30
N ASN A 34 2.17 -7.31 2.28
CA ASN A 34 1.24 -7.61 1.21
C ASN A 34 1.71 -8.78 0.34
N GLN A 35 3.00 -8.83 -0.01
CA GLN A 35 3.57 -9.96 -0.74
C GLN A 35 3.40 -11.27 0.05
N CYS A 36 3.68 -11.26 1.36
CA CYS A 36 3.46 -12.41 2.23
C CYS A 36 1.99 -12.87 2.24
N LYS A 37 1.06 -11.93 2.46
CA LYS A 37 -0.39 -12.23 2.48
C LYS A 37 -0.86 -12.79 1.14
N ASN A 38 -0.41 -12.22 0.03
CA ASN A 38 -0.77 -12.71 -1.30
C ASN A 38 -0.26 -14.14 -1.52
N TYR A 39 1.02 -14.40 -1.21
CA TYR A 39 1.60 -15.73 -1.33
C TYR A 39 0.87 -16.78 -0.49
N MET A 40 0.51 -16.43 0.76
CA MET A 40 -0.25 -17.33 1.62
C MET A 40 -1.69 -17.53 1.16
N ALA A 41 -2.34 -16.51 0.58
CA ALA A 41 -3.68 -16.65 0.01
C ALA A 41 -3.67 -17.57 -1.23
N GLU A 42 -2.64 -17.44 -2.07
CA GLU A 42 -2.40 -18.34 -3.20
C GLU A 42 -2.08 -19.78 -2.75
N ASN A 43 -1.54 -19.95 -1.54
CA ASN A 43 -1.22 -21.22 -0.91
C ASN A 43 -2.12 -21.52 0.30
N SER A 44 -3.39 -21.12 0.25
CA SER A 44 -4.28 -21.15 1.43
C SER A 44 -4.49 -22.55 2.00
N HIS A 45 -4.32 -23.60 1.18
CA HIS A 45 -4.35 -24.99 1.63
C HIS A 45 -3.16 -25.34 2.53
N VAL A 46 -2.02 -24.66 2.42
CA VAL A 46 -0.84 -24.87 3.29
C VAL A 46 -0.91 -24.00 4.55
N TYR A 47 -1.37 -22.75 4.41
CA TYR A 47 -1.34 -21.72 5.46
C TYR A 47 -2.66 -21.60 6.22
N GLN A 48 -3.10 -22.70 6.84
CA GLN A 48 -4.37 -22.76 7.55
C GLN A 48 -4.23 -22.17 8.96
N GLU A 49 -3.13 -22.50 9.64
CA GLU A 49 -2.86 -22.14 11.03
C GLU A 49 -2.00 -20.89 11.16
N ASP A 50 -2.22 -20.13 12.22
CA ASP A 50 -1.47 -18.89 12.46
C ASP A 50 0.02 -19.14 12.67
N ASN A 51 0.39 -20.25 13.31
CA ASN A 51 1.79 -20.64 13.44
C ASN A 51 2.50 -20.79 12.09
N GLN A 52 1.82 -21.34 11.07
CA GLN A 52 2.39 -21.49 9.73
C GLN A 52 2.60 -20.13 9.06
N LYS A 53 1.61 -19.24 9.20
CA LYS A 53 1.67 -17.87 8.65
C LYS A 53 2.78 -17.06 9.31
N ILE A 54 2.88 -17.12 10.64
CA ILE A 54 3.89 -16.40 11.42
C ILE A 54 5.29 -16.92 11.10
N ALA A 55 5.48 -18.25 11.09
CA ALA A 55 6.75 -18.87 10.73
C ALA A 55 7.25 -18.43 9.35
N PHE A 56 6.34 -18.36 8.37
CA PHE A 56 6.67 -17.93 7.02
C PHE A 56 7.11 -16.46 6.96
N VAL A 57 6.43 -15.55 7.66
CA VAL A 57 6.86 -14.15 7.70
C VAL A 57 8.22 -14.04 8.37
N LEU A 58 8.41 -14.68 9.51
CA LEU A 58 9.69 -14.69 10.24
C LEU A 58 10.83 -15.22 9.36
N SER A 59 10.59 -16.28 8.56
CA SER A 59 11.61 -16.82 7.66
C SER A 59 12.02 -15.87 6.54
N HIS A 60 11.21 -14.86 6.22
CA HIS A 60 11.54 -13.83 5.21
C HIS A 60 12.01 -12.51 5.83
N MET A 61 12.04 -12.40 7.17
CA MET A 61 12.68 -11.30 7.89
C MET A 61 14.15 -11.66 8.14
N GLN A 62 15.04 -11.28 7.22
CA GLN A 62 16.45 -11.66 7.28
C GLN A 62 17.39 -10.48 7.13
N GLY A 63 18.51 -10.53 7.85
CA GLY A 63 19.51 -9.47 7.88
C GLY A 63 19.01 -8.20 8.56
N GLY A 64 19.94 -7.25 8.78
CA GLY A 64 19.64 -5.97 9.42
C GLY A 64 18.90 -6.10 10.75
N THR A 65 18.05 -5.11 11.03
CA THR A 65 17.24 -5.07 12.26
C THR A 65 16.08 -6.06 12.24
N ALA A 66 15.56 -6.42 11.06
CA ALA A 66 14.46 -7.39 10.93
C ALA A 66 14.89 -8.81 11.31
N GLY A 67 16.07 -9.25 10.87
CA GLY A 67 16.61 -10.56 11.24
C GLY A 67 16.84 -10.68 12.74
N SER A 68 17.47 -9.67 13.36
CA SER A 68 17.67 -9.65 14.82
C SER A 68 16.34 -9.68 15.58
N TRP A 69 15.36 -8.90 15.13
CA TRP A 69 14.03 -8.88 15.75
C TRP A 69 13.32 -10.22 15.62
N ALA A 70 13.37 -10.86 14.44
CA ALA A 70 12.76 -12.17 14.21
C ALA A 70 13.36 -13.24 15.13
N GLN A 71 14.68 -13.24 15.30
CA GLN A 71 15.36 -14.14 16.23
C GLN A 71 14.90 -13.91 17.68
N SER A 72 14.89 -12.66 18.15
CA SER A 72 14.43 -12.34 19.50
C SER A 72 12.95 -12.71 19.73
N PHE A 73 12.09 -12.52 18.72
CA PHE A 73 10.69 -12.93 18.78
C PHE A 73 10.56 -14.45 18.95
N ILE A 74 11.34 -15.22 18.18
CA ILE A 74 11.37 -16.68 18.26
C ILE A 74 11.88 -17.14 19.63
N GLU A 75 12.99 -16.59 20.12
CA GLU A 75 13.55 -16.91 21.44
C GLU A 75 12.56 -16.62 22.57
N MET A 76 11.84 -15.48 22.50
CA MET A 76 10.81 -15.13 23.48
C MET A 76 9.62 -16.09 23.49
N LYS A 77 9.29 -16.71 22.35
CA LYS A 77 8.19 -17.69 22.24
C LYS A 77 8.65 -19.13 22.54
N LEU A 78 9.95 -19.39 22.56
CA LEU A 78 10.58 -20.69 22.82
C LEU A 78 11.15 -20.83 24.24
N THR A 79 10.85 -19.90 25.15
CA THR A 79 11.44 -19.84 26.51
C THR A 79 11.11 -21.01 27.42
N ASP A 80 10.11 -21.83 27.09
CA ASP A 80 9.91 -23.15 27.69
C ASP A 80 10.12 -24.22 26.60
N ASP A 81 10.73 -25.36 26.95
CA ASP A 81 10.98 -26.53 26.08
C ASP A 81 9.72 -27.11 25.39
N ASN A 82 8.56 -26.52 25.64
CA ASN A 82 7.29 -26.75 24.98
C ASN A 82 6.98 -25.58 24.02
N PHE A 83 7.44 -25.70 22.77
CA PHE A 83 6.97 -24.82 21.70
C PHE A 83 5.48 -25.07 21.44
N LEU A 84 4.60 -24.32 22.13
CA LEU A 84 3.16 -24.46 21.95
C LEU A 84 2.64 -23.61 20.78
N SER A 85 3.14 -22.39 20.61
CA SER A 85 2.60 -21.45 19.62
C SER A 85 3.43 -20.16 19.49
N TYR A 86 3.51 -19.60 18.27
CA TYR A 86 3.93 -18.22 18.04
C TYR A 86 2.86 -17.20 18.47
N GLY A 87 1.59 -17.62 18.61
CA GLY A 87 0.46 -16.78 18.99
C GLY A 87 -0.51 -16.52 17.84
N ASP A 88 -1.31 -15.47 18.00
CA ASP A 88 -2.33 -15.04 17.03
C ASP A 88 -1.71 -14.20 15.90
N TRP A 89 -2.21 -14.41 14.68
CA TRP A 89 -1.72 -13.71 13.49
C TRP A 89 -1.89 -12.19 13.56
N LYS A 90 -3.01 -11.70 14.10
CA LYS A 90 -3.30 -10.26 14.20
C LYS A 90 -2.40 -9.59 15.22
N GLU A 91 -2.14 -10.25 16.35
CA GLU A 91 -1.18 -9.76 17.35
C GLU A 91 0.23 -9.70 16.76
N PHE A 92 0.68 -10.76 16.10
CA PHE A 92 1.98 -10.78 15.43
C PHE A 92 2.15 -9.65 14.41
N ILE A 93 1.16 -9.42 13.54
CA ILE A 93 1.20 -8.30 12.58
C ILE A 93 1.21 -6.95 13.29
N THR A 94 0.56 -6.82 14.45
CA THR A 94 0.61 -5.59 15.26
C THR A 94 2.02 -5.36 15.78
N ASP A 95 2.69 -6.39 16.30
CA ASP A 95 4.07 -6.31 16.79
C ASP A 95 5.06 -5.97 15.68
N VAL A 96 4.91 -6.58 14.50
CA VAL A 96 5.72 -6.25 13.31
C VAL A 96 5.54 -4.79 12.90
N ASN A 97 4.30 -4.28 12.87
CA ASN A 97 4.04 -2.88 12.54
C ASN A 97 4.60 -1.94 13.63
N LYS A 98 4.50 -2.31 14.90
CA LYS A 98 5.08 -1.52 15.99
C LYS A 98 6.61 -1.44 15.89
N ALA A 99 7.26 -2.54 15.51
CA ALA A 99 8.70 -2.61 15.40
C ALA A 99 9.27 -1.88 14.17
N PHE A 100 8.53 -1.87 13.05
CA PHE A 100 9.08 -1.43 11.75
C PHE A 100 8.28 -0.36 11.01
N SER A 101 7.06 -0.03 11.44
CA SER A 101 6.33 1.08 10.85
C SER A 101 6.81 2.42 11.42
N ASP A 102 6.62 3.49 10.66
CA ASP A 102 6.62 4.81 11.28
C ASP A 102 5.34 4.93 12.12
N GLU A 103 5.48 5.17 13.43
CA GLU A 103 4.37 5.57 14.30
C GLU A 103 3.62 6.81 13.77
N ASN A 104 4.20 7.47 12.76
CA ASN A 104 3.69 8.66 12.15
C ASN A 104 3.64 8.62 10.61
N ILE A 105 3.21 7.49 10.02
CA ILE A 105 3.00 7.37 8.55
C ILE A 105 2.23 8.57 7.99
N GLU A 106 1.26 9.10 8.73
CA GLU A 106 0.52 10.29 8.33
C GLU A 106 1.39 11.56 8.29
N GLU A 107 2.16 11.87 9.34
CA GLU A 107 3.04 13.05 9.35
C GLU A 107 4.26 12.89 8.43
N THR A 108 4.80 11.67 8.31
CA THR A 108 5.84 11.34 7.32
C THR A 108 5.29 11.59 5.90
N ALA A 109 4.09 11.09 5.59
CA ALA A 109 3.46 11.33 4.29
C ALA A 109 3.17 12.82 4.06
N ARG A 110 2.70 13.56 5.07
CA ARG A 110 2.53 15.03 5.01
C ARG A 110 3.86 15.74 4.76
N THR A 111 4.94 15.29 5.39
CA THR A 111 6.28 15.87 5.21
C THR A 111 6.81 15.59 3.81
N LEU A 112 6.62 14.38 3.29
CA LEU A 112 6.99 14.03 1.92
C LEU A 112 6.16 14.81 0.89
N LEU A 113 4.84 14.98 1.10
CA LEU A 113 3.98 15.81 0.25
C LEU A 113 4.43 17.27 0.18
N ARG A 114 4.91 17.84 1.29
CA ARG A 114 5.44 19.23 1.30
C ARG A 114 6.71 19.38 0.46
N ASN A 115 7.47 18.31 0.28
CA ASN A 115 8.80 18.33 -0.31
C ASN A 115 8.86 17.69 -1.72
N ILE A 116 7.83 16.97 -2.15
CA ILE A 116 7.81 16.28 -3.44
C ILE A 116 7.96 17.27 -4.60
N LYS A 117 8.90 16.99 -5.51
CA LYS A 117 9.14 17.73 -6.75
C LYS A 117 9.08 16.79 -7.95
N GLN A 118 8.58 17.28 -9.09
CA GLN A 118 8.65 16.58 -10.38
C GLN A 118 10.12 16.35 -10.76
N GLY A 119 10.93 17.42 -10.75
CA GLY A 119 12.36 17.33 -11.05
C GLY A 119 12.59 16.83 -12.49
N THR A 120 13.44 15.81 -12.65
CA THR A 120 13.73 15.19 -13.95
C THR A 120 12.72 14.11 -14.36
N ARG A 121 11.72 13.83 -13.51
CA ARG A 121 10.73 12.76 -13.73
C ARG A 121 9.60 13.21 -14.64
N THR A 122 8.91 12.23 -15.21
CA THR A 122 7.69 12.51 -15.99
C THR A 122 6.59 13.07 -15.08
N VAL A 123 5.62 13.75 -15.69
CA VAL A 123 4.47 14.29 -14.95
C VAL A 123 3.62 13.14 -14.38
N ASP A 124 3.52 12.01 -15.08
CA ASP A 124 2.74 10.86 -14.63
C ASP A 124 3.36 10.17 -13.42
N ASP A 125 4.69 10.01 -13.40
CA ASP A 125 5.41 9.48 -12.23
C ASP A 125 5.21 10.38 -11.00
N TYR A 126 5.27 11.69 -11.21
CA TYR A 126 5.01 12.68 -10.16
C TYR A 126 3.57 12.60 -9.64
N ILE A 127 2.58 12.51 -10.53
CA ILE A 127 1.16 12.38 -10.15
C ILE A 127 0.92 11.08 -9.37
N ALA A 128 1.48 9.95 -9.82
CA ALA A 128 1.33 8.66 -9.18
C ALA A 128 1.90 8.68 -7.74
N GLU A 129 3.10 9.23 -7.57
CA GLU A 129 3.71 9.37 -6.24
C GLU A 129 2.94 10.35 -5.36
N PHE A 130 2.49 11.49 -5.91
CA PHE A 130 1.69 12.46 -5.18
C PHE A 130 0.41 11.83 -4.62
N ARG A 131 -0.35 11.09 -5.45
CA ARG A 131 -1.58 10.39 -5.03
C ARG A 131 -1.32 9.32 -3.97
N LEU A 132 -0.21 8.61 -4.08
CA LEU A 132 0.18 7.61 -3.08
C LEU A 132 0.43 8.28 -1.72
N LEU A 133 1.14 9.40 -1.70
CA LEU A 133 1.42 10.13 -0.46
C LEU A 133 0.17 10.82 0.11
N GLU A 134 -0.69 11.38 -0.74
CA GLU A 134 -1.98 11.96 -0.38
C GLU A 134 -2.88 10.96 0.36
N SER A 135 -3.01 9.76 -0.19
CA SER A 135 -3.76 8.66 0.45
C SER A 135 -3.18 8.27 1.81
N LYS A 136 -1.85 8.25 1.95
CA LYS A 136 -1.17 7.92 3.22
C LYS A 136 -1.28 9.04 4.26
N ALA A 137 -1.37 10.29 3.83
CA ALA A 137 -1.44 11.47 4.69
C ALA A 137 -2.84 11.75 5.26
N LYS A 138 -3.88 11.03 4.76
CA LYS A 138 -5.30 11.22 5.08
C LYS A 138 -5.75 12.69 5.00
N LEU A 139 -5.29 13.40 3.98
CA LEU A 139 -5.64 14.80 3.80
C LEU A 139 -6.98 14.90 3.06
N GLU A 140 -7.90 15.72 3.58
CA GLU A 140 -9.13 16.10 2.90
C GLU A 140 -8.82 17.20 1.85
N ASP A 141 -9.45 17.13 0.68
CA ASP A 141 -8.99 17.60 -0.64
C ASP A 141 -8.52 19.08 -0.79
N ALA A 142 -8.79 19.97 0.16
CA ALA A 142 -8.58 21.41 -0.04
C ALA A 142 -7.13 21.91 0.13
N GLY A 143 -6.29 21.21 0.90
CA GLY A 143 -4.92 21.64 1.20
C GLY A 143 -3.85 21.21 0.20
N ASN A 144 -4.15 20.21 -0.64
CA ASN A 144 -3.13 19.45 -1.40
C ASN A 144 -2.83 20.05 -2.76
N ILE A 145 -3.75 20.83 -3.32
CA ILE A 145 -3.61 21.43 -4.65
C ILE A 145 -2.42 22.40 -4.71
N GLU A 146 -2.16 23.16 -3.65
CA GLU A 146 -1.00 24.08 -3.63
C GLU A 146 0.33 23.32 -3.51
N TYR A 147 0.41 22.23 -2.75
CA TYR A 147 1.60 21.38 -2.71
C TYR A 147 1.85 20.72 -4.07
N PHE A 148 0.79 20.26 -4.74
CA PHE A 148 0.87 19.72 -6.09
C PHE A 148 1.47 20.75 -7.07
N LYS A 149 0.95 21.99 -7.06
CA LYS A 149 1.46 23.06 -7.93
C LYS A 149 2.92 23.41 -7.66
N TRP A 150 3.32 23.49 -6.38
CA TRP A 150 4.70 23.79 -6.01
C TRP A 150 5.68 22.67 -6.34
N GLY A 151 5.20 21.44 -6.49
CA GLY A 151 6.01 20.31 -6.90
C GLY A 151 6.32 20.28 -8.40
N LEU A 152 5.48 20.90 -9.25
CA LEU A 152 5.66 20.91 -10.70
C LEU A 152 6.79 21.84 -11.17
N ASN A 153 7.41 21.46 -12.30
CA ASN A 153 8.43 22.27 -12.96
C ASN A 153 7.84 23.59 -13.49
N ASP A 154 8.67 24.64 -13.51
CA ASP A 154 8.28 26.04 -13.81
C ASP A 154 7.38 26.21 -15.06
N PRO A 155 7.67 25.59 -16.23
CA PRO A 155 6.84 25.77 -17.42
C PRO A 155 5.41 25.25 -17.24
N LEU A 156 5.24 24.12 -16.55
CA LEU A 156 3.93 23.53 -16.28
C LEU A 156 3.21 24.28 -15.15
N ARG A 157 3.96 24.70 -14.13
CA ARG A 157 3.43 25.52 -13.02
C ARG A 157 2.87 26.85 -13.53
N GLN A 158 3.57 27.56 -14.40
CA GLN A 158 3.11 28.81 -15.00
C GLN A 158 1.85 28.62 -15.87
N ARG A 159 1.79 27.51 -16.63
CA ARG A 159 0.61 27.16 -17.45
C ARG A 159 -0.64 26.88 -16.61
N ILE A 160 -0.47 26.28 -15.42
CA ILE A 160 -1.57 26.04 -14.47
C ILE A 160 -2.02 27.34 -13.79
N TYR A 161 -1.10 28.25 -13.44
CA TYR A 161 -1.47 29.56 -12.87
C TYR A 161 -2.16 30.50 -13.88
N GLY A 162 -1.91 30.33 -15.17
CA GLY A 162 -2.57 31.10 -16.24
C GLY A 162 -4.01 30.66 -16.57
N MET A 163 -4.54 29.62 -15.92
CA MET A 163 -5.94 29.21 -16.07
C MET A 163 -6.84 30.05 -15.15
N GLU A 164 -7.77 30.81 -15.73
CA GLU A 164 -8.64 31.79 -15.05
C GLU A 164 -9.63 31.16 -14.03
N SER A 165 -9.77 29.84 -14.05
CA SER A 165 -10.31 29.09 -12.92
C SER A 165 -9.35 27.96 -12.58
N ILE A 166 -8.85 27.97 -11.33
CA ILE A 166 -8.20 26.81 -10.74
C ILE A 166 -9.25 25.71 -10.78
N PRO A 167 -8.99 24.57 -11.44
CA PRO A 167 -9.91 23.47 -11.39
C PRO A 167 -10.00 23.00 -9.94
N ARG A 168 -11.08 23.39 -9.23
CA ARG A 168 -11.34 22.91 -7.85
C ARG A 168 -11.52 21.39 -7.81
N HIS A 169 -11.85 20.83 -8.97
CA HIS A 169 -11.53 19.49 -9.44
C HIS A 169 -10.95 19.68 -10.84
N LEU A 170 -9.94 18.91 -11.25
CA LEU A 170 -9.26 18.95 -12.57
C LEU A 170 -10.20 18.69 -13.75
N THR A 171 -11.15 19.59 -13.97
CA THR A 171 -12.19 19.51 -14.98
C THR A 171 -12.35 20.87 -15.64
N SER A 172 -12.45 20.81 -16.97
CA SER A 172 -12.95 21.85 -17.87
C SER A 172 -11.97 22.97 -18.20
N GLY A 173 -11.44 22.92 -19.44
CA GLY A 173 -10.93 24.11 -20.11
C GLY A 173 -9.57 23.99 -20.80
N MET A 174 -9.32 22.96 -21.61
CA MET A 174 -8.37 23.08 -22.73
C MET A 174 -8.91 22.39 -23.98
N SER A 175 -9.66 23.15 -24.77
CA SER A 175 -10.01 22.92 -26.17
C SER A 175 -9.60 24.20 -26.89
N THR A 176 -8.72 24.28 -27.89
CA THR A 176 -8.11 23.36 -28.90
C THR A 176 -6.98 24.16 -29.62
N PRO A 177 -6.37 23.75 -30.76
CA PRO A 177 -5.82 22.46 -31.19
C PRO A 177 -4.41 22.64 -31.82
N HIS A 178 -3.38 22.04 -31.26
CA HIS A 178 -2.25 21.49 -32.02
C HIS A 178 -1.42 20.63 -31.06
N ASP A 179 -1.03 19.46 -31.53
CA ASP A 179 -0.26 18.42 -30.84
C ASP A 179 -1.05 17.49 -29.90
N LEU A 180 -1.42 16.37 -30.53
CA LEU A 180 -1.72 15.08 -29.93
C LEU A 180 -0.48 14.56 -29.17
N THR A 181 -0.52 14.40 -27.85
CA THR A 181 0.18 13.31 -27.13
C THR A 181 -0.50 12.96 -25.77
N THR A 182 -1.34 11.93 -25.81
CA THR A 182 -1.51 10.80 -24.85
C THR A 182 -1.77 10.98 -23.33
N ASN A 183 -1.56 12.13 -22.69
CA ASN A 183 -1.74 12.22 -21.21
C ASN A 183 -3.06 12.84 -20.75
N GLY A 184 -3.72 13.62 -21.62
CA GLY A 184 -5.02 14.22 -21.31
C GLY A 184 -6.17 13.21 -21.26
N ASP A 185 -6.09 12.15 -22.06
CA ASP A 185 -7.12 11.11 -22.13
C ASP A 185 -7.14 10.19 -20.91
N LEU A 186 -5.98 9.94 -20.28
CA LEU A 186 -5.88 9.13 -19.06
C LEU A 186 -6.51 9.83 -17.85
N LEU A 187 -6.30 11.15 -17.74
CA LEU A 187 -6.93 11.97 -16.69
C LEU A 187 -8.43 12.09 -16.90
N ARG A 188 -8.88 12.17 -18.17
CA ARG A 188 -10.30 12.16 -18.53
C ARG A 188 -11.00 10.85 -18.16
N SER A 189 -10.42 9.70 -18.56
CA SER A 189 -10.97 8.37 -18.27
C SER A 189 -11.01 8.07 -16.77
N SER A 190 -9.96 8.44 -16.03
CA SER A 190 -9.89 8.22 -14.59
C SER A 190 -10.87 9.11 -13.81
N SER A 191 -11.28 10.25 -14.37
CA SER A 191 -12.26 11.18 -13.78
C SER A 191 -13.70 10.74 -14.01
N GLU A 192 -14.03 10.23 -15.21
CA GLU A 192 -15.37 9.75 -15.55
C GLU A 192 -15.77 8.47 -14.79
N GLU A 193 -14.80 7.56 -14.58
CA GLU A 193 -14.99 6.32 -13.81
C GLU A 193 -15.34 6.59 -12.32
N LEU A 194 -14.80 7.68 -11.75
CA LEU A 194 -15.03 8.06 -10.35
C LEU A 194 -16.40 8.73 -10.15
N LEU A 195 -16.85 9.53 -11.12
CA LEU A 195 -18.19 10.12 -11.10
C LEU A 195 -19.27 9.01 -11.15
N ARG A 196 -19.07 8.02 -12.03
CA ARG A 196 -19.97 6.89 -12.18
C ARG A 196 -20.08 6.05 -10.90
N ARG A 197 -18.95 5.80 -10.22
CA ARG A 197 -18.93 5.06 -8.93
C ARG A 197 -19.50 5.85 -7.75
N HIS A 198 -19.48 7.18 -7.81
CA HIS A 198 -20.06 8.03 -6.78
C HIS A 198 -21.58 8.14 -6.94
N GLU A 199 -22.06 8.31 -8.18
CA GLU A 199 -23.49 8.35 -8.50
C GLU A 199 -24.16 6.99 -8.21
N GLU A 200 -23.51 5.86 -8.50
CA GLU A 200 -24.05 4.51 -8.23
C GLU A 200 -24.17 4.19 -6.72
N LYS A 201 -23.36 4.84 -5.87
CA LYS A 201 -23.45 4.69 -4.40
C LYS A 201 -24.44 5.63 -3.73
N ALA A 202 -24.84 6.72 -4.39
CA ALA A 202 -25.77 7.71 -3.85
C ALA A 202 -27.25 7.29 -3.98
N ASP A 203 -27.54 6.29 -4.82
CA ASP A 203 -28.92 5.87 -5.17
C ASP A 203 -29.36 4.53 -4.55
N LEU A 204 -28.59 3.97 -3.61
CA LEU A 204 -29.00 2.76 -2.89
C LEU A 204 -30.10 3.10 -1.85
N PRO A 205 -31.32 2.54 -1.97
CA PRO A 205 -32.41 2.85 -1.05
C PRO A 205 -32.07 2.36 0.36
N ILE A 206 -32.27 3.24 1.33
CA ILE A 206 -32.16 2.96 2.76
C ILE A 206 -33.28 1.98 3.12
N VAL A 207 -32.95 0.69 3.25
CA VAL A 207 -33.87 -0.31 3.80
C VAL A 207 -34.12 -0.01 5.28
N PRO A 208 -35.37 0.25 5.71
CA PRO A 208 -35.66 0.47 7.12
C PRO A 208 -35.72 -0.87 7.85
N THR A 209 -34.82 -1.05 8.81
CA THR A 209 -34.83 -2.21 9.72
C THR A 209 -36.06 -2.13 10.62
N THR A 210 -36.93 -3.14 10.55
CA THR A 210 -37.92 -3.47 11.59
C THR A 210 -37.35 -4.57 12.48
#